data_AF-A0A850CEB4-F1
#
_entry.id   AF-A0A850CEB4-F1
#
_cell.length_a   1.000
_cell.length_b   1.000
_cell.length_c   1.000
_cell.angle_alpha   90.00
_cell.angle_beta   90.00
_cell.angle_gamma   90.00
#
_symmetry.space_group_name_H-M   'P 1'
#
loop_
_entity.id
_entity.type
_entity.pdbx_description
1 polymer ?
#
loop_
_entity_poly.entity_id
_entity_poly.type
_entity_poly.pdbx_seq_one_letter_code
_entity_poly.pdbx_strand_id
1 'polypeptide(L)' 'MIELAQSASAGESVFFWILAPIALGGAIGLVLARSAIHAALSLAVTMMCLAVFYIMQSAPFLGFVQIMVYT' A
#
# COMPACT_ATOMS: atom_id res chain seq x y z
N MET A 1 -5.90 -4.18 -29.97
CA MET A 1 -5.85 -2.91 -29.23
C MET A 1 -4.99 -3.17 -28.00
N ILE A 2 -3.70 -2.82 -28.04
CA ILE A 2 -2.83 -2.85 -26.85
C ILE A 2 -3.14 -1.54 -26.14
N GLU A 3 -3.80 -1.58 -24.98
CA GLU A 3 -3.91 -0.40 -24.12
C GLU A 3 -2.49 0.06 -23.80
N LEU A 4 -2.13 1.24 -24.29
CA LEU A 4 -0.90 1.89 -23.91
C LEU A 4 -1.06 2.22 -22.42
N ALA A 5 -0.30 1.53 -21.58
CA ALA A 5 -0.24 1.80 -20.15
C ALA A 5 -0.17 3.31 -19.95
N GLN A 6 -1.17 3.85 -19.25
CA GLN A 6 -1.21 5.25 -18.88
C GLN A 6 0.14 5.57 -18.23
N SER A 7 0.92 6.45 -18.86
CA SER A 7 2.26 6.75 -18.39
C SER A 7 2.12 7.42 -17.02
N ALA A 8 2.48 6.69 -15.96
CA ALA A 8 2.47 7.23 -14.62
C ALA A 8 3.33 8.48 -14.58
N SER A 9 2.83 9.53 -13.92
CA SER A 9 3.60 10.73 -13.70
C SER A 9 4.90 10.40 -12.97
N ALA A 10 5.92 11.25 -13.13
CA ALA A 10 7.18 11.08 -12.42
C ALA A 10 6.96 11.04 -10.89
N GLY A 11 5.99 11.81 -10.39
CA GLY A 11 5.59 11.79 -8.98
C GLY A 11 5.02 10.44 -8.53
N GLU A 12 4.03 9.91 -9.25
CA GLU A 12 3.44 8.59 -8.95
C GLU A 12 4.48 7.47 -9.02
N SER A 13 5.40 7.55 -9.98
CA SER A 13 6.48 6.57 -10.14
C SER A 13 7.43 6.58 -8.93
N VAL A 14 7.83 7.76 -8.45
CA VAL A 14 8.67 7.90 -7.25
C VAL A 14 7.93 7.38 -6.01
N PHE A 15 6.66 7.75 -5.84
CA PHE A 15 5.83 7.23 -4.74
C PHE A 15 5.73 5.71 -4.78
N PHE A 16 5.50 5.13 -5.96
CA PHE A 16 5.43 3.67 -6.12
C PHE A 16 6.72 2.98 -5.67
N TRP A 17 7.87 3.44 -6.14
CA TRP A 17 9.16 2.83 -5.79
C TRP A 17 9.53 2.96 -4.31
N ILE A 18 8.94 3.89 -3.58
CA ILE A 18 9.11 4.03 -2.12
C ILE A 18 8.09 3.17 -1.38
N LEU A 19 6.82 3.27 -1.72
CA LEU A 19 5.75 2.62 -0.97
C LEU A 19 5.68 1.11 -1.23
N ALA A 20 6.00 0.65 -2.44
CA ALA A 20 5.99 -0.76 -2.80
C ALA A 20 6.93 -1.61 -1.94
N PRO A 21 8.21 -1.25 -1.72
CA PRO A 21 9.08 -2.01 -0.83
C PRO A 21 8.66 -1.93 0.65
N ILE A 22 8.05 -0.81 1.09
CA ILE A 22 7.52 -0.71 2.46
C ILE A 22 6.33 -1.66 2.65
N ALA A 23 5.40 -1.68 1.71
CA ALA A 23 4.27 -2.62 1.71
C ALA A 23 4.75 -4.08 1.66
N LEU A 24 5.73 -4.38 0.80
CA LEU A 24 6.31 -5.72 0.71
C LEU A 24 7.04 -6.11 2.00
N GLY A 25 7.83 -5.20 2.58
CA GLY A 25 8.52 -5.41 3.86
C GLY A 25 7.55 -5.65 5.02
N GLY A 26 6.44 -4.91 5.07
CA GLY A 26 5.37 -5.14 6.03
C GLY A 26 4.70 -6.51 5.85
N ALA A 27 4.46 -6.93 4.61
CA ALA A 27 3.82 -8.23 4.32
C ALA A 27 4.75 -9.40 4.68
N ILE A 28 6.04 -9.27 4.39
CA ILE A 28 7.05 -10.25 4.80
C ILE A 28 7.16 -10.27 6.33
N GLY A 29 7.19 -9.09 6.96
CA GLY A 29 7.20 -8.95 8.42
C GLY A 29 5.99 -9.62 9.09
N LEU A 30 4.82 -9.53 8.47
CA LEU A 30 3.59 -10.18 8.93
C LEU A 30 3.71 -11.71 8.92
N VAL A 31 4.22 -12.28 7.83
CA VAL A 31 4.35 -13.74 7.68
C VAL A 31 5.43 -14.30 8.60
N LEU A 32 6.53 -13.57 8.79
CA LEU A 32 7.67 -14.01 9.61
C LEU A 32 7.51 -13.67 11.11
N ALA A 33 6.54 -12.84 11.48
CA ALA A 33 6.33 -12.43 12.86
C ALA A 33 5.92 -13.61 13.74
N ARG A 34 6.79 -13.92 14.70
CA ARG A 34 6.60 -15.02 15.67
C ARG A 34 5.64 -14.64 16.81
N SER A 35 5.32 -13.35 16.96
CA SER A 35 4.40 -12.85 17.98
C SER A 35 3.25 -12.08 17.33
N ALA A 36 2.04 -12.27 17.86
CA ALA A 36 0.81 -11.70 17.31
C ALA A 36 0.84 -10.16 17.24
N ILE A 37 1.53 -9.50 18.17
CA ILE A 37 1.62 -8.03 18.21
C ILE A 37 2.46 -7.50 17.04
N HIS A 38 3.62 -8.11 16.77
CA HIS A 38 4.46 -7.70 15.64
C HIS A 38 3.76 -7.98 14.30
N ALA A 39 3.04 -9.10 14.21
CA ALA A 39 2.19 -9.41 13.08
C ALA A 39 1.12 -8.32 12.86
N ALA A 40 0.37 -7.95 13.89
CA ALA A 40 -0.65 -6.91 13.80
C ALA A 40 -0.09 -5.55 13.36
N LEU A 41 1.06 -5.14 13.91
CA LEU A 41 1.72 -3.88 13.52
C LEU A 41 2.20 -3.91 12.07
N SER A 42 2.80 -5.02 11.63
CA SER A 42 3.24 -5.17 10.24
C SER A 42 2.07 -5.19 9.26
N LEU A 43 0.93 -5.79 9.64
CA LEU A 43 -0.31 -5.75 8.87
C LEU A 43 -0.85 -4.31 8.79
N ALA A 44 -0.88 -3.56 9.89
CA ALA A 44 -1.31 -2.16 9.89
C ALA A 44 -0.46 -1.30 8.92
N VAL A 45 0.86 -1.51 8.91
CA VAL A 45 1.76 -0.83 7.96
C VAL A 45 1.41 -1.18 6.50
N THR A 46 1.14 -2.45 6.20
CA THR A 46 0.73 -2.84 4.84
C THR A 46 -0.61 -2.23 4.43
N MET A 47 -1.59 -2.22 5.33
CA MET A 47 -2.92 -1.65 5.08
C MET A 47 -2.86 -0.14 4.85
N MET A 48 -2.00 0.57 5.59
CA MET A 48 -1.76 1.99 5.39
C MET A 48 -1.09 2.30 4.03
N CYS A 49 -0.15 1.47 3.58
CA CYS A 49 0.45 1.62 2.25
C CYS A 49 -0.59 1.45 1.13
N LEU A 50 -1.51 0.48 1.26
CA LEU A 50 -2.62 0.30 0.30
C LEU A 50 -3.54 1.51 0.26
N ALA A 51 -3.87 2.11 1.41
CA ALA A 51 -4.69 3.32 1.45
C ALA A 51 -4.07 4.47 0.63
N VAL A 52 -2.78 4.70 0.82
CA VAL A 52 -2.04 5.74 0.08
C VAL A 52 -1.97 5.40 -1.41
N PHE A 53 -1.78 4.12 -1.79
CA PHE A 53 -1.84 3.71 -3.18
C PHE A 53 -3.19 3.98 -3.84
N TYR A 54 -4.30 3.79 -3.13
CA TYR A 54 -5.62 4.11 -3.65
C TYR A 54 -5.81 5.62 -3.85
N ILE A 55 -5.33 6.44 -2.91
CA ILE A 55 -5.39 7.90 -3.05
C ILE A 55 -4.57 8.36 -4.25
N MET A 56 -3.37 7.80 -4.46
CA MET A 56 -2.51 8.15 -5.60
C MET A 56 -3.09 7.71 -6.94
N GLN A 57 -3.78 6.57 -7.01
CA GLN A 57 -4.41 6.08 -8.24
C GLN A 57 -5.76 6.75 -8.54
N SER A 58 -6.01 7.96 -8.03
CA SER A 58 -7.28 8.68 -8.21
C SER A 58 -8.52 7.92 -7.67
N ALA A 59 -8.34 7.05 -6.67
CA ALA A 59 -9.41 6.35 -5.96
C ALA A 59 -9.51 6.81 -4.48
N PRO A 60 -9.74 8.11 -4.20
CA PRO A 60 -9.68 8.65 -2.84
C PRO A 60 -10.73 8.04 -1.91
N PHE A 61 -11.94 7.77 -2.40
CA PHE A 61 -12.99 7.13 -1.60
C PHE A 61 -12.54 5.76 -1.06
N LEU A 62 -11.94 4.94 -1.93
CA LEU A 62 -11.44 3.62 -1.55
C LEU A 62 -10.28 3.74 -0.54
N GLY A 63 -9.40 4.72 -0.73
CA GLY A 63 -8.33 5.03 0.22
C GLY A 63 -8.84 5.45 1.60
N PHE A 64 -9.89 6.27 1.67
CA PHE A 64 -10.50 6.64 2.95
C PHE A 64 -11.20 5.47 3.63
N VAL A 65 -11.94 4.65 2.87
CA VAL A 65 -12.55 3.43 3.41
C VAL A 65 -11.49 2.48 3.96
N GLN A 66 -10.35 2.36 3.28
CA GLN A 66 -9.23 1.54 3.72
C GLN A 66 -8.73 1.94 5.12
N ILE A 67 -8.59 3.24 5.36
CA ILE A 67 -8.14 3.76 6.66
C ILE A 67 -9.23 3.57 7.72
N MET A 68 -10.49 3.87 7.40
CA MET A 68 -11.58 3.83 8.37
C MET A 68 -11.98 2.41 8.79
N VAL A 69 -11.80 1.41 7.93
CA VAL A 69 -12.28 0.03 8.16
C VAL A 69 -11.16 -0.92 8.57
N TYR A 70 -9.97 -0.79 7.97
CA TYR A 70 -8.89 -1.78 8.09
C TYR A 70 -7.68 -1.31 8.89
N THR A 71 -7.73 -0.09 9.45
CA THR A 71 -6.69 0.44 10.35
C THR A 71 -7.28 0.64 11.74
#